data_AF-A0A528WTE2-F1
#
_entry.id   AF-A0A528WTE2-F1
#
_cell.length_a   1.000
_cell.length_b   1.000
_cell.length_c   1.000
_cell.angle_alpha   90.00
_cell.angle_beta   90.00
_cell.angle_gamma   90.00
#
_symmetry.space_group_name_H-M   'P 1'
#
loop_
_entity.id
_entity.type
_entity.pdbx_description
1 polymer ?
#
loop_
_entity_poly.entity_id
_entity_poly.type
_entity_poly.pdbx_seq_one_letter_code
_entity_poly.pdbx_strand_id
1 'polypeptide(L)'
;LYDWGFASEPEPHLGGRVLATPRGKVIGGSSSINGMVYVRGHARDFDHWAEQGAAGWGFTDVLPYFKRMEDSDGGEDGWRGHNGPLHV
;
A
#
# COMPACT_ATOMS: atom_id res chain seq x y z
N LEU A 1 -18.08 14.64 7.82
CA LEU A 1 -18.07 13.38 7.05
C LEU A 1 -16.63 13.16 6.56
N TYR A 2 -15.98 12.07 6.96
CA TYR A 2 -14.55 11.79 6.65
C TYR A 2 -14.35 10.75 5.54
N ASP A 3 -15.44 10.25 4.95
CA ASP A 3 -15.46 9.27 3.87
C ASP A 3 -16.17 9.86 2.64
N TRP A 4 -15.75 9.45 1.44
CA TRP A 4 -16.37 9.89 0.18
C TRP A 4 -17.74 9.27 -0.10
N GLY A 5 -18.09 8.15 0.55
CA GLY A 5 -19.38 7.49 0.44
C GLY A 5 -19.57 6.72 -0.86
N PHE A 6 -18.50 6.26 -1.49
CA PHE A 6 -18.60 5.48 -2.73
C PHE A 6 -19.22 4.09 -2.49
N ALA A 7 -19.92 3.62 -3.51
CA ALA A 7 -20.45 2.27 -3.59
C ALA A 7 -20.15 1.68 -4.97
N SER A 8 -20.02 0.36 -5.06
CA SER A 8 -19.91 -0.34 -6.35
C SER A 8 -21.25 -0.32 -7.09
N GLU A 9 -21.23 -0.63 -8.39
CA GLU A 9 -22.44 -1.13 -9.07
C GLU A 9 -22.85 -2.51 -8.50
N PRO A 10 -24.09 -2.98 -8.74
CA PRO A 10 -24.51 -4.33 -8.34
C PRO A 10 -23.61 -5.41 -8.96
N GLU A 11 -22.96 -6.22 -8.12
CA GLU A 11 -22.00 -7.21 -8.61
C GLU A 11 -22.66 -8.55 -8.99
N PRO A 12 -22.66 -8.96 -10.29
CA PRO A 12 -23.36 -10.17 -10.73
C PRO A 12 -22.86 -11.45 -10.06
N HIS A 13 -21.55 -11.52 -9.81
CA HIS A 13 -20.91 -12.67 -9.18
C HIS A 13 -21.02 -12.68 -7.66
N LEU A 14 -21.66 -11.66 -7.07
CA LEU A 14 -21.93 -11.56 -5.64
C LEU A 14 -23.43 -11.45 -5.36
N GLY A 15 -24.27 -12.03 -6.23
CA GLY A 15 -25.73 -12.05 -6.06
C GLY A 15 -26.38 -10.66 -6.19
N GLY A 16 -25.77 -9.76 -6.95
CA GLY A 16 -26.26 -8.38 -7.15
C GLY A 16 -26.04 -7.45 -5.95
N ARG A 17 -25.16 -7.82 -5.01
CA ARG A 17 -24.81 -6.93 -3.89
C ARG A 17 -24.12 -5.66 -4.39
N VAL A 18 -24.47 -4.54 -3.76
CA VAL A 18 -23.76 -3.27 -3.85
C VAL A 18 -22.84 -3.16 -2.64
N LEU A 19 -21.54 -2.95 -2.88
CA LEU A 19 -20.53 -2.93 -1.82
C LEU A 19 -20.11 -1.50 -1.49
N ALA A 20 -19.93 -1.22 -0.20
CA ALA A 20 -19.27 0.01 0.23
C ALA A 20 -17.80 0.01 -0.22
N THR A 21 -17.33 1.13 -0.77
CA THR A 21 -15.95 1.31 -1.25
C THR A 21 -15.27 2.50 -0.55
N PRO A 22 -14.93 2.37 0.75
CA PRO A 22 -14.51 3.49 1.58
C PRO A 22 -13.22 4.16 1.07
N ARG A 23 -13.22 5.51 1.11
CA ARG A 23 -12.11 6.38 0.69
C ARG A 23 -12.08 7.62 1.56
N GLY A 24 -10.90 7.93 2.11
CA GLY A 24 -10.74 9.05 3.03
C GLY A 24 -10.98 10.41 2.36
N LYS A 25 -11.88 11.21 2.96
CA LYS A 25 -12.17 12.60 2.63
C LYS A 25 -11.74 13.50 3.80
N VAL A 26 -10.45 13.45 4.11
CA VAL A 26 -9.81 14.15 5.23
C VAL A 26 -8.35 14.44 4.87
N ILE A 27 -7.70 15.37 5.56
CA ILE A 27 -6.24 15.57 5.46
C ILE A 27 -5.53 14.24 5.76
N GLY A 28 -4.57 13.85 4.93
CA GLY A 28 -3.96 12.51 4.95
C GLY A 28 -4.70 11.48 4.10
N GLY A 29 -5.96 11.72 3.75
CA GLY A 29 -6.75 10.86 2.87
C GLY A 29 -6.99 9.49 3.50
N SER A 30 -6.86 8.42 2.69
CA SER A 30 -7.11 7.06 3.17
C SER A 30 -6.12 6.57 4.22
N SER A 31 -4.91 7.16 4.33
CA SER A 31 -3.97 6.77 5.39
C SER A 31 -4.46 7.15 6.79
N SER A 32 -5.36 8.14 6.89
CA SER A 32 -5.96 8.56 8.17
C SER A 32 -7.15 7.71 8.62
N ILE A 33 -7.61 6.77 7.79
CA ILE A 33 -8.79 5.91 8.09
C ILE A 33 -8.54 4.42 7.83
N ASN A 34 -7.31 4.03 7.45
CA ASN A 34 -6.99 2.64 7.14
C ASN A 34 -6.82 1.80 8.43
N GLY A 35 -6.64 0.49 8.27
CA GLY A 35 -6.37 -0.43 9.38
C GLY A 35 -4.93 -0.41 9.90
N MET A 36 -4.11 0.54 9.46
CA MET A 36 -2.68 0.71 9.84
C MET A 36 -1.77 -0.49 9.55
N VAL A 37 -2.23 -1.47 8.78
CA VAL A 37 -1.42 -2.62 8.37
C VAL A 37 -0.33 -2.16 7.40
N TYR A 38 0.92 -2.45 7.74
CA TYR A 38 2.08 -2.15 6.90
C TYR A 38 2.59 -3.40 6.17
N VAL A 39 2.45 -3.43 4.85
CA VAL A 39 2.93 -4.52 3.98
C VAL A 39 3.56 -3.88 2.75
N ARG A 40 4.81 -4.24 2.44
CA ARG A 40 5.49 -3.76 1.22
C ARG A 40 4.93 -4.42 -0.03
N GLY A 41 4.68 -5.73 0.03
CA GLY A 41 4.43 -6.60 -1.12
C GLY A 41 5.50 -7.69 -1.21
N HIS A 42 5.26 -8.71 -2.03
CA HIS A 42 6.25 -9.75 -2.31
C HIS A 42 7.22 -9.27 -3.40
N ALA A 43 8.50 -9.66 -3.38
CA ALA A 43 9.48 -9.19 -4.37
C ALA A 43 9.02 -9.40 -5.83
N ARG A 44 8.41 -10.56 -6.09
CA ARG A 44 7.83 -10.91 -7.40
C ARG A 44 6.75 -9.93 -7.89
N ASP A 45 6.04 -9.23 -7.01
CA ASP A 45 5.04 -8.24 -7.43
C ASP A 45 5.72 -7.07 -8.16
N PHE A 46 6.87 -6.63 -7.64
CA PHE A 46 7.69 -5.55 -8.19
C PHE A 46 8.47 -5.99 -9.42
N ASP A 47 9.08 -7.17 -9.36
CA ASP A 47 9.80 -7.74 -10.51
C ASP A 47 8.84 -7.95 -11.69
N HIS A 48 7.61 -8.38 -11.41
CA HIS A 48 6.58 -8.49 -12.43
C HIS A 48 6.22 -7.14 -13.05
N TRP A 49 6.14 -6.04 -12.27
CA TRP A 49 5.95 -4.71 -12.84
C TRP A 49 7.08 -4.31 -13.80
N ALA A 50 8.33 -4.60 -13.42
CA ALA A 50 9.48 -4.36 -14.29
C ALA A 50 9.39 -5.19 -15.59
N GLU A 51 9.01 -6.47 -15.50
CA GLU A 51 8.76 -7.34 -16.65
C GLU A 51 7.64 -6.82 -17.56
N GLN A 52 6.61 -6.18 -17.00
CA GLN A 52 5.51 -5.54 -17.74
C GLN A 52 5.91 -4.17 -18.34
N GLY A 53 7.17 -3.75 -18.23
CA GLY A 53 7.70 -2.55 -18.86
C GLY A 53 7.89 -1.36 -17.91
N ALA A 54 7.61 -1.50 -16.62
CA ALA A 54 7.92 -0.49 -15.61
C ALA A 54 9.41 -0.57 -15.21
N ALA A 55 10.31 -0.26 -16.14
CA ALA A 55 11.75 -0.34 -15.90
C ALA A 55 12.16 0.49 -14.66
N GLY A 56 12.97 -0.10 -13.78
CA GLY A 56 13.38 0.50 -12.51
C GLY A 56 12.38 0.34 -11.36
N TRP A 57 11.33 -0.48 -11.53
CA TRP A 57 10.39 -0.84 -10.47
C TRP A 57 10.61 -2.24 -9.90
N GLY A 58 11.71 -2.92 -10.24
CA GLY A 58 12.05 -4.22 -9.67
C GLY A 58 12.29 -4.12 -8.17
N PHE A 59 12.19 -5.23 -7.43
CA PHE A 59 12.25 -5.18 -5.97
C PHE A 59 13.55 -4.54 -5.46
N THR A 60 14.68 -4.85 -6.09
CA THR A 60 15.98 -4.27 -5.74
C THR A 60 16.05 -2.77 -5.98
N ASP A 61 15.32 -2.26 -6.98
CA ASP A 61 15.28 -0.83 -7.30
C ASP A 61 14.44 -0.04 -6.28
N VAL A 62 13.36 -0.64 -5.79
CA VAL A 62 12.45 0.01 -4.82
C VAL A 62 12.86 -0.18 -3.36
N LEU A 63 13.64 -1.21 -3.03
CA LEU A 63 14.09 -1.48 -1.65
C LEU A 63 14.73 -0.26 -0.95
N PRO A 64 15.62 0.52 -1.59
CA PRO A 64 16.18 1.73 -0.97
C PRO A 64 15.10 2.75 -0.56
N TYR A 65 13.99 2.84 -1.30
CA TYR A 65 12.90 3.75 -1.00
C TYR A 65 12.05 3.28 0.18
N PHE A 66 11.81 1.97 0.28
CA PHE A 66 11.19 1.40 1.50
C PHE A 66 12.05 1.69 2.72
N LYS A 67 13.36 1.44 2.65
CA LYS A 67 14.29 1.72 3.76
C LYS A 67 14.37 3.22 4.11
N ARG A 68 14.23 4.11 3.14
CA ARG A 68 14.23 5.57 3.38
C ARG A 68 12.94 6.04 4.06
N MET A 69 11.81 5.39 3.79
CA MET A 69 10.52 5.77 4.33
C MET A 69 10.31 5.29 5.77
N GLU A 70 10.87 4.15 6.12
CA GLU A 70 10.59 3.45 7.38
C GLU A 70 11.51 3.86 8.54
N ASP A 71 10.91 3.94 9.72
CA ASP A 71 11.56 3.79 11.02
C ASP A 71 10.98 2.54 11.69
N SER A 72 11.64 1.40 11.51
CA SER A 72 11.09 0.11 11.94
C SER A 72 11.65 -0.38 13.27
N ASP A 73 10.76 -0.91 14.11
CA ASP A 73 11.13 -1.51 15.41
C ASP A 73 11.76 -2.90 15.26
N GLY A 74 11.72 -3.51 14.06
CA GLY A 74 12.27 -4.85 13.85
C GLY A 74 12.45 -5.25 12.39
N GLY A 75 12.77 -6.52 12.19
CA GLY A 75 13.07 -7.14 10.89
C GLY A 75 14.56 -7.45 10.73
N GLU A 76 14.91 -8.08 9.62
CA GLU A 76 16.27 -8.55 9.36
C GLU A 76 17.18 -7.41 8.87
N ASP A 77 18.44 -7.45 9.31
CA ASP A 77 19.47 -6.51 8.90
C ASP A 77 19.57 -6.41 7.37
N GLY A 78 19.74 -5.19 6.88
CA GLY A 78 19.82 -4.91 5.45
C GLY A 78 18.46 -4.76 4.75
N TRP A 79 17.37 -5.28 5.34
CA TRP A 79 16.04 -5.22 4.73
C TRP A 79 15.18 -4.04 5.19
N ARG A 80 15.43 -3.46 6.38
CA ARG A 80 14.57 -2.43 6.99
C ARG A 80 15.25 -1.06 7.08
N GLY A 81 14.42 -0.02 7.19
CA GLY A 81 14.82 1.34 7.53
C GLY A 81 14.59 1.61 9.01
N HIS A 82 15.41 2.48 9.61
CA HIS A 82 15.35 2.83 11.05
C HIS A 82 15.49 4.34 11.30
N ASN A 83 15.27 5.15 10.26
CA ASN A 83 15.50 6.62 10.33
C ASN A 83 14.51 7.40 9.43
N GLY A 84 13.49 6.72 8.92
CA GLY A 84 12.47 7.31 8.05
C GLY A 84 11.37 8.01 8.83
N PRO A 85 10.50 8.76 8.14
CA PRO A 85 9.41 9.50 8.79
C PRO A 85 8.21 8.65 9.23
N LEU A 86 8.13 7.37 8.81
CA LEU A 86 7.01 6.49 9.11
C LEU A 86 7.43 5.39 10.09
N HIS A 87 6.93 5.46 11.32
CA HIS A 87 7.14 4.42 12.33
C HIS A 87 6.33 3.16 12.00
N VAL A 88 6.98 2.00 11.94
CA VAL A 88 6.40 0.71 11.48
C VAL A 88 6.89 -0.56 12.17
#